data_AF-A0A0S8KW36-F1
#
_entry.id   AF-A0A0S8KW36-F1
#
_cell.length_a   1.000
_cell.length_b   1.000
_cell.length_c   1.000
_cell.angle_alpha   90.00
_cell.angle_beta   90.00
_cell.angle_gamma   90.00
#
_symmetry.space_group_name_H-M   'P 1'
#
loop_
_entity.id
_entity.type
_entity.pdbx_description
1 polymer ?
#
loop_
_entity_poly.entity_id
_entity_poly.type
_entity_poly.pdbx_seq_one_letter_code
_entity_poly.pdbx_strand_id
1 'polypeptide(L)'
;MLPTFISIRVLDIIDVLLVAYLMYQVYMLIRGTVAMNIFIGILSFYLLWIIVRALEMQLLGTILGQVIGVGVIALIIVFQQEIRRFLIFIGNQYL
;
A
#
# COMPACT_ATOMS: atom_id res chain seq x y z
N MET A 1 -16.10 1.30 -37.27
CA MET A 1 -14.78 1.93 -37.49
C MET A 1 -14.23 2.34 -36.14
N LEU A 2 -13.15 1.70 -35.69
CA LEU A 2 -12.56 1.95 -34.37
C LEU A 2 -11.73 3.23 -34.45
N PRO A 3 -12.02 4.29 -33.68
CA PRO A 3 -11.20 5.48 -33.71
C PRO A 3 -9.95 5.19 -32.87
N THR A 4 -8.79 5.38 -33.48
CA THR A 4 -7.48 5.26 -32.84
C THR A 4 -7.28 6.43 -31.88
N PHE A 5 -7.76 6.29 -30.64
CA PHE A 5 -7.70 7.30 -29.59
C PHE A 5 -6.49 7.18 -28.67
N ILE A 6 -5.29 6.95 -29.20
CA ILE A 6 -4.06 7.00 -28.39
C ILE A 6 -3.07 7.96 -29.07
N SER A 7 -3.28 9.26 -28.86
CA SER A 7 -2.29 10.28 -29.16
C SER A 7 -1.46 10.54 -27.90
N ILE A 8 -0.37 9.81 -27.73
CA ILE A 8 0.56 10.01 -26.61
C ILE A 8 1.20 11.40 -26.78
N ARG A 9 0.90 12.30 -25.85
CA ARG A 9 1.50 13.63 -25.82
C ARG A 9 2.82 13.54 -25.06
N VAL A 10 3.78 14.39 -25.43
CA VAL A 10 5.06 14.51 -24.70
C VAL A 10 4.82 14.80 -23.20
N LEU A 11 3.75 15.53 -22.88
CA LEU A 11 3.33 15.80 -21.51
C LEU A 11 2.93 14.53 -20.75
N ASP A 12 2.30 13.55 -21.40
CA ASP A 12 1.90 12.29 -20.75
C ASP A 12 3.15 11.48 -20.34
N ILE A 13 4.20 11.53 -21.16
CA ILE A 13 5.48 10.88 -20.86
C ILE A 13 6.18 11.58 -19.69
N ILE A 14 6.21 12.92 -19.71
CA ILE A 14 6.82 13.72 -18.63
C ILE A 14 6.07 13.49 -17.32
N ASP A 15 4.75 13.44 -17.35
CA ASP A 15 3.90 13.21 -16.17
C ASP A 15 4.17 11.82 -15.56
N VAL A 16 4.15 10.77 -16.37
CA VAL A 16 4.46 9.41 -15.90
C VAL A 16 5.88 9.31 -15.33
N LEU A 17 6.86 9.97 -15.95
CA LEU A 17 8.24 10.01 -15.42
C LEU A 17 8.33 10.76 -14.09
N LEU A 18 7.62 11.88 -13.95
CA LEU A 18 7.57 12.65 -12.70
C LEU A 18 6.92 11.84 -11.57
N VAL A 19 5.78 11.20 -11.86
CA VAL A 19 5.10 10.32 -10.91
C VAL A 19 5.99 9.13 -10.53
N ALA A 20 6.64 8.49 -11.50
CA ALA A 20 7.57 7.40 -11.25
C ALA A 20 8.74 7.83 -10.36
N TYR A 21 9.31 9.01 -10.59
CA TYR A 21 10.37 9.56 -9.76
C TYR A 21 9.89 9.86 -8.33
N LEU A 22 8.70 10.47 -8.17
CA LEU A 22 8.09 10.71 -6.87
C LEU A 22 7.84 9.41 -6.09
N MET A 23 7.28 8.40 -6.76
CA MET A 23 7.07 7.07 -6.17
C MET A 23 8.39 6.42 -5.76
N TYR A 24 9.45 6.57 -6.57
CA TYR A 24 10.77 6.05 -6.23
C TYR A 24 11.36 6.72 -4.97
N GLN A 25 11.18 8.04 -4.82
CA GLN A 25 11.61 8.76 -3.62
C GLN A 25 10.86 8.27 -2.39
N VAL A 26 9.53 8.12 -2.47
CA VAL A 26 8.71 7.57 -1.37
C VAL A 26 9.16 6.15 -1.01
N TYR A 27 9.43 5.32 -2.02
CA TYR A 27 9.96 3.98 -1.80
C TYR A 27 11.30 4.00 -1.05
N MET A 28 12.26 4.85 -1.45
CA MET A 28 13.53 4.98 -0.74
C MET A 28 13.37 5.42 0.72
N LEU A 29 12.41 6.31 1.02
CA LEU A 29 12.15 6.79 2.38
C LEU A 29 11.64 5.68 3.31
N ILE A 30 10.85 4.74 2.78
CA ILE A 30 10.23 3.67 3.56
C ILE A 30 11.11 2.41 3.55
N ARG A 31 11.96 2.24 2.54
CA ARG A 31 12.84 1.07 2.38
C ARG A 31 13.79 0.90 3.57
N GLY A 32 13.85 -0.32 4.12
CA GLY A 32 14.69 -0.64 5.27
C GLY A 32 14.05 -0.38 6.62
N THR A 33 12.84 0.19 6.65
CA THR A 33 12.04 0.28 7.87
C THR A 33 11.30 -1.03 8.16
N VAL A 34 11.02 -1.28 9.44
CA VAL A 34 10.15 -2.39 9.85
C VAL A 34 8.76 -2.29 9.19
N ALA A 35 8.27 -1.06 8.95
CA ALA A 35 7.02 -0.80 8.26
C ALA A 35 6.96 -1.43 6.85
N MET A 36 8.08 -1.44 6.11
CA MET A 36 8.14 -2.07 4.78
C MET A 36 7.90 -3.58 4.83
N ASN A 37 8.52 -4.27 5.79
CA ASN A 37 8.36 -5.72 5.94
C ASN A 37 6.90 -6.07 6.29
N ILE A 38 6.29 -5.27 7.16
CA ILE A 38 4.89 -5.43 7.57
C ILE A 38 3.96 -5.17 6.38
N PHE A 39 4.22 -4.12 5.60
CA PHE A 39 3.47 -3.81 4.38
C PHE A 39 3.51 -4.96 3.37
N ILE A 40 4.69 -5.52 3.08
CA ILE A 40 4.84 -6.68 2.19
C ILE A 40 4.09 -7.90 2.77
N GLY A 41 4.16 -8.13 4.08
CA GLY A 41 3.44 -9.21 4.75
C GLY A 41 1.92 -9.10 4.57
N ILE A 42 1.36 -7.92 4.84
CA ILE A 42 -0.08 -7.67 4.65
C ILE A 42 -0.47 -7.82 3.18
N LEU A 43 0.31 -7.24 2.27
CA LEU A 43 0.02 -7.27 0.84
C LEU A 43 0.04 -8.71 0.30
N SER A 44 1.03 -9.51 0.69
CA SER A 44 1.12 -10.93 0.30
C SER A 44 -0.03 -11.76 0.86
N PHE A 45 -0.44 -11.52 2.11
CA PHE A 45 -1.59 -12.16 2.73
C PHE A 45 -2.91 -11.78 2.02
N TYR A 46 -3.06 -10.51 1.66
CA TYR A 46 -4.22 -10.01 0.92
C TYR A 46 -4.31 -10.61 -0.50
N LEU A 47 -3.19 -10.67 -1.21
CA LEU A 47 -3.09 -11.36 -2.51
C LEU A 47 -3.49 -12.83 -2.40
N LEU A 48 -3.00 -13.52 -1.38
CA LEU A 48 -3.35 -14.92 -1.13
C LEU A 48 -4.85 -15.09 -0.89
N TRP A 49 -5.49 -14.21 -0.13
CA TRP A 49 -6.94 -14.21 0.04
C TRP A 49 -7.71 -14.02 -1.26
N ILE A 50 -7.27 -13.11 -2.13
CA ILE A 50 -7.86 -12.92 -3.46
C ILE A 50 -7.76 -14.20 -4.28
N ILE A 51 -6.59 -14.84 -4.31
CA ILE A 51 -6.38 -16.10 -5.04
C ILE A 51 -7.33 -17.18 -4.52
N VAL A 52 -7.43 -17.34 -3.20
CA VAL A 52 -8.32 -18.31 -2.56
C VAL A 52 -9.79 -18.05 -2.90
N ARG A 53 -10.22 -16.79 -2.90
CA ARG A 53 -11.58 -16.41 -3.32
C ARG A 53 -11.83 -16.63 -4.80
N ALA A 54 -10.83 -16.37 -5.65
CA ALA A 54 -10.91 -16.61 -7.09
C ALA A 54 -11.01 -18.12 -7.41
N LEU A 55 -10.42 -18.97 -6.57
CA LEU A 55 -10.54 -20.43 -6.63
C LEU A 55 -11.82 -20.97 -5.96
N GLU A 56 -12.74 -20.09 -5.55
CA GLU A 56 -14.02 -20.44 -4.89
C GLU A 56 -13.87 -21.27 -3.60
N MET A 57 -12.72 -21.19 -2.93
CA MET A 57 -12.47 -21.92 -1.69
C MET A 57 -13.23 -21.28 -0.52
N GLN A 58 -14.45 -21.74 -0.25
CA GLN A 58 -15.37 -21.12 0.71
C GLN A 58 -14.84 -21.09 2.16
N LEU A 59 -14.37 -22.22 2.70
CA LEU A 59 -13.90 -22.30 4.09
C LEU A 59 -12.63 -21.46 4.29
N LEU A 60 -11.64 -21.65 3.42
CA LEU A 60 -10.35 -20.98 3.54
C LEU A 60 -10.50 -19.48 3.26
N GLY A 61 -11.34 -19.09 2.29
CA GLY A 61 -11.67 -17.69 2.01
C GLY A 61 -12.40 -17.00 3.16
N THR A 62 -13.25 -17.74 3.90
CA THR A 62 -13.93 -17.22 5.10
C THR A 62 -12.96 -17.01 6.25
N ILE A 63 -12.10 -17.99 6.55
CA ILE A 63 -11.10 -17.88 7.62
C ILE A 63 -10.12 -16.74 7.33
N LEU A 64 -9.55 -16.69 6.13
CA LEU A 64 -8.65 -15.61 5.73
C LEU A 64 -9.35 -14.24 5.71
N GLY A 65 -10.63 -14.20 5.32
CA GLY A 65 -11.44 -12.98 5.37
C GLY A 65 -11.61 -12.46 6.80
N GLN A 66 -11.82 -13.34 7.77
CA GLN A 66 -11.85 -12.97 9.20
C GLN A 66 -10.50 -12.44 9.68
N VAL A 67 -9.39 -13.08 9.28
CA VAL A 67 -8.04 -12.61 9.61
C VAL A 67 -7.79 -11.21 9.05
N ILE A 68 -8.20 -10.94 7.80
CA ILE A 68 -8.10 -9.60 7.19
C ILE A 68 -8.97 -8.58 7.95
N GLY A 69 -10.17 -8.99 8.39
CA GLY A 69 -11.06 -8.13 9.19
C GLY A 69 -10.41 -7.68 10.51
N VAL A 70 -9.76 -8.59 11.24
CA VAL A 70 -9.00 -8.25 12.46
C VAL A 70 -7.66 -7.58 12.11
N GLY A 71 -7.16 -7.81 10.90
CA GLY A 71 -5.91 -7.25 10.37
C GLY A 71 -5.87 -5.73 10.40
N VAL A 72 -6.99 -5.04 10.21
CA VAL A 72 -7.05 -3.56 10.33
C VAL A 72 -6.72 -3.09 11.75
N ILE A 73 -7.24 -3.77 12.77
CA ILE A 73 -6.96 -3.45 14.17
C ILE A 73 -5.49 -3.74 14.49
N ALA A 74 -4.99 -4.91 14.06
CA ALA A 74 -3.59 -5.27 14.22
C ALA A 74 -2.66 -4.23 13.57
N LEU A 75 -3.02 -3.76 12.37
CA LEU A 75 -2.30 -2.71 11.65
C LEU A 75 -2.25 -1.41 12.45
N ILE A 76 -3.38 -0.95 12.99
CA ILE A 76 -3.42 0.25 13.84
C ILE A 76 -2.52 0.10 15.07
N ILE A 77 -2.54 -1.05 15.75
CA ILE A 77 -1.71 -1.31 16.93
C ILE A 77 -0.23 -1.31 16.58
N VAL A 78 0.13 -1.99 15.49
CA VAL A 78 1.51 -2.07 15.00
C VAL A 78 2.05 -0.67 14.63
N PHE A 79 1.28 0.13 13.91
CA PHE A 79 1.64 1.48 13.49
C PHE A 79 1.43 2.55 14.56
N GLN A 80 0.94 2.17 15.75
CA GLN A 80 0.60 3.12 16.82
C GLN A 80 1.80 4.00 17.20
N GLN A 81 3.01 3.43 17.23
CA GLN A 81 4.22 4.15 17.61
C GLN A 81 4.65 5.18 16.55
N GLU A 82 4.47 4.84 15.27
CA GLU A 82 4.80 5.68 14.13
C GLU A 82 3.82 6.85 14.04
N ILE A 83 2.52 6.58 14.20
CA ILE A 83 1.49 7.62 14.26
C ILE A 83 1.80 8.60 15.40
N ARG A 84 2.14 8.09 16.59
CA ARG A 84 2.54 8.94 17.72
C ARG A 84 3.75 9.80 17.39
N ARG A 85 4.82 9.23 16.85
CA ARG A 85 6.04 9.96 16.48
C ARG A 85 5.77 11.01 15.41
N PHE A 86 4.97 10.68 14.41
CA PHE A 86 4.57 11.60 13.36
C PHE A 86 3.75 12.78 13.90
N LEU A 87 2.79 12.53 14.79
CA LEU A 87 2.01 13.59 15.44
C LEU A 87 2.88 14.49 16.31
N ILE A 88 3.87 13.93 17.01
CA ILE A 88 4.85 14.72 17.77
C ILE A 88 5.72 15.56 16.83
N PHE A 89 6.19 14.99 15.73
CA PHE A 89 7.00 15.71 14.74
C PHE A 89 6.25 16.90 14.11
N ILE A 90 4.96 16.73 13.81
CA ILE A 90 4.10 17.82 13.31
C ILE A 90 3.77 18.81 14.43
N GLY A 91 3.53 18.33 15.65
CA GLY A 91 3.20 19.16 16.80
C GLY A 91 4.37 19.97 17.36
N ASN A 92 5.61 19.56 17.10
CA ASN A 92 6.80 20.25 17.57
C ASN A 92 7.23 21.42 16.65
N GLN A 93 6.26 22.23 16.23
CA GLN A 93 6.55 23.61 15.84
C GLN A 93 6.89 24.39 17.12
N TYR A 94 8.17 24.71 17.27
CA TYR A 94 8.79 25.55 18.32
C TYR A 94 8.96 24.94 19.71
N LEU A 95 10.15 24.36 19.93
CA LEU A 95 11.09 24.68 21.03
C LEU A 95 12.49 24.20 20.65
#